data_AF-A0A6C1RH16-F1
#
_entry.id   AF-A0A6C1RH16-F1
#
_cell.length_a   1.000
_cell.length_b   1.000
_cell.length_c   1.000
_cell.angle_alpha   90.00
_cell.angle_beta   90.00
_cell.angle_gamma   90.00
#
_symmetry.space_group_name_H-M   'P 1'
#
loop_
_entity.id
_entity.type
_entity.pdbx_description
1 polymer ?
#
loop_
_entity_poly.entity_id
_entity_poly.type
_entity_poly.pdbx_seq_one_letter_code
_entity_poly.pdbx_strand_id
1 'polypeptide(L)'
;MTVAGRRWPPVIAAVAAVAVLAVLAAVSGCDNAGLSGSDKQVDHGPYIDRTSPNIGTLKYVPGGSFQRDGEADNISEVSAFWMSQYEITRAQFFTIMESDPSLLETSSGGTSDPVQRVNWYHAIAFSNKLSLAESLTPVYSVSGVSDWAGLAYSDIPTSSNANWNQATADWRANGYRLPFEMEWMWAAMGATQDSTAVWVDGANTSGWDKAFAGSTGSNAIGDYAVYKGNSGPGDTDAGDPANFRGTTRPAGSKLPNELGFYDMSGNVWEWCWDWADEYPTGPVADYPGADSGEWRILRGGGIETAEDTGAFHPGVRNAQLPQFRGGSAGFRVARSVPVVYEAGDTGPAGGIVFYDKGEYTDGWRYLEAAPASTEWANKPWGGPGTIDDGTQTGIGTGEANTLAIVAAYGDNEPLANRADYAAKLCSDLEYAPGVIFTRFTDWFLPSKDELDLMYVNLHLEGLGTFAEAWYWSSSEYGPLLAWSQFFGDGHQSGHQGGLNPDDERMVRAVRAF
;
A
#
# COMPACT_ATOMS: atom_id res chain seq x y z
N MET A 1 -31.01 75.64 -52.21
CA MET A 1 -31.93 74.94 -51.29
C MET A 1 -31.06 74.12 -50.37
N THR A 2 -30.93 74.60 -49.16
CA THR A 2 -29.68 74.62 -48.41
C THR A 2 -29.99 74.64 -46.91
N VAL A 3 -29.25 73.84 -46.15
CA VAL A 3 -28.80 74.04 -44.74
C VAL A 3 -29.83 74.09 -43.59
N ALA A 4 -29.70 73.14 -42.65
CA ALA A 4 -29.52 73.32 -41.20
C ALA A 4 -29.15 71.94 -40.59
N GLY A 5 -28.22 71.72 -39.65
CA GLY A 5 -27.40 72.58 -38.80
C GLY A 5 -26.24 71.79 -38.13
N ARG A 6 -25.30 72.54 -37.54
CA ARG A 6 -23.97 72.22 -36.94
C ARG A 6 -24.08 71.47 -35.57
N ARG A 7 -23.31 70.40 -35.25
CA ARG A 7 -21.89 70.18 -34.79
C ARG A 7 -21.56 70.39 -33.27
N TRP A 8 -21.40 69.25 -32.53
CA TRP A 8 -20.28 68.77 -31.61
C TRP A 8 -19.90 69.51 -30.27
N PRO A 9 -19.19 68.92 -29.23
CA PRO A 9 -18.82 67.52 -28.86
C PRO A 9 -18.86 67.20 -27.28
N PRO A 10 -17.97 66.41 -26.58
CA PRO A 10 -18.38 65.34 -25.63
C PRO A 10 -17.88 65.49 -24.15
N VAL A 11 -18.43 64.73 -23.18
CA VAL A 11 -17.83 64.63 -21.82
C VAL A 11 -18.07 63.25 -21.13
N ILE A 12 -16.97 62.52 -20.94
CA ILE A 12 -16.41 61.81 -19.76
C ILE A 12 -17.33 61.06 -18.76
N ALA A 13 -16.89 59.84 -18.43
CA ALA A 13 -17.42 58.88 -17.45
C ALA A 13 -17.05 59.18 -15.98
N ALA A 14 -17.89 58.74 -15.04
CA ALA A 14 -17.59 58.66 -13.60
C ALA A 14 -18.21 57.42 -12.94
N VAL A 15 -17.48 56.91 -11.94
CA VAL A 15 -17.63 55.67 -11.15
C VAL A 15 -18.65 55.82 -10.01
N ALA A 16 -19.33 54.73 -9.61
CA ALA A 16 -19.87 54.58 -8.25
C ALA A 16 -20.01 53.11 -7.83
N ALA A 17 -19.52 52.80 -6.63
CA ALA A 17 -19.63 51.53 -5.92
C ALA A 17 -20.95 51.45 -5.10
N VAL A 18 -21.50 50.26 -4.89
CA VAL A 18 -22.62 50.02 -3.95
C VAL A 18 -22.35 48.78 -3.13
N ALA A 19 -22.36 48.97 -1.80
CA ALA A 19 -22.37 47.94 -0.78
C ALA A 19 -23.82 47.48 -0.49
N VAL A 20 -24.02 46.21 -0.14
CA VAL A 20 -25.32 45.69 0.31
C VAL A 20 -25.16 45.03 1.68
N LEU A 21 -25.91 45.56 2.66
CA LEU A 21 -26.14 45.02 4.00
C LEU A 21 -27.09 43.81 3.95
N ALA A 22 -26.80 42.77 4.73
CA ALA A 22 -27.74 41.69 5.03
C ALA A 22 -28.50 41.96 6.34
N VAL A 23 -29.82 41.73 6.31
CA VAL A 23 -30.76 41.88 7.43
C VAL A 23 -30.95 40.52 8.11
N LEU A 24 -30.78 40.47 9.44
CA LEU A 24 -31.14 39.33 10.28
C LEU A 24 -32.67 39.22 10.41
N ALA A 25 -33.21 38.02 10.17
CA ALA A 25 -34.51 37.60 10.67
C ALA A 25 -34.31 36.32 11.49
N ALA A 26 -34.60 36.41 12.79
CA ALA A 26 -34.61 35.29 13.71
C ALA A 26 -35.93 34.51 13.56
N VAL A 27 -35.85 33.20 13.38
CA VAL A 27 -36.96 32.27 13.62
C VAL A 27 -36.44 31.19 14.56
N SER A 28 -37.03 31.16 15.75
CA SER A 28 -36.81 30.15 16.79
C SER A 28 -37.56 28.87 16.47
N GLY A 29 -36.86 27.73 16.47
CA GLY A 29 -37.46 26.40 16.45
C GLY A 29 -36.45 25.40 17.03
N CYS A 30 -36.85 24.74 18.11
CA CYS A 30 -36.10 23.81 18.95
C CYS A 30 -35.10 22.88 18.23
N ASP A 31 -33.82 22.95 18.61
CA ASP A 31 -32.82 21.93 18.28
C ASP A 31 -32.43 21.13 19.52
N ASN A 32 -32.69 19.82 19.45
CA ASN A 32 -32.01 18.83 20.28
C ASN A 32 -30.55 18.77 19.80
N ALA A 33 -29.63 19.26 20.63
CA ALA A 33 -28.20 19.12 20.41
C ALA A 33 -27.78 17.65 20.51
N GLY A 34 -27.77 16.96 19.37
CA GLY A 34 -26.90 15.82 19.14
C GLY A 34 -25.50 16.34 18.81
N LEU A 35 -24.51 15.92 19.60
CA LEU A 35 -23.10 16.15 19.32
C LEU A 35 -22.71 15.29 18.12
N SER A 36 -22.68 15.88 16.91
CA SER A 36 -21.92 15.33 15.79
C SER A 36 -20.47 15.80 15.93
N GLY A 37 -19.56 14.86 16.21
CA GLY A 37 -18.13 15.11 16.05
C GLY A 37 -17.85 15.58 14.62
N SER A 38 -17.07 16.65 14.50
CA SER A 38 -16.50 17.07 13.23
C SER A 38 -15.48 16.02 12.81
N ASP A 39 -15.82 15.19 11.82
CA ASP A 39 -14.82 14.49 11.02
C ASP A 39 -13.87 15.53 10.46
N LYS A 40 -12.64 15.55 10.97
CA LYS A 40 -11.54 16.18 10.27
C LYS A 40 -11.27 15.29 9.06
N GLN A 41 -11.71 15.72 7.88
CA GLN A 41 -11.22 15.14 6.64
C GLN A 41 -9.71 15.35 6.60
N VAL A 42 -8.96 14.26 6.78
CA VAL A 42 -7.53 14.20 6.55
C VAL A 42 -7.28 14.51 5.07
N ASP A 43 -6.47 15.52 4.79
CA ASP A 43 -6.10 15.94 3.43
C ASP A 43 -5.13 14.91 2.83
N HIS A 44 -5.69 13.80 2.34
CA HIS A 44 -4.97 12.90 1.45
C HIS A 44 -4.65 13.68 0.16
N GLY A 45 -3.36 13.91 -0.11
CA GLY A 45 -2.89 14.65 -1.30
C GLY A 45 -3.59 14.21 -2.60
N PRO A 46 -3.60 15.07 -3.63
CA PRO A 46 -4.65 15.07 -4.65
C PRO A 46 -4.85 13.70 -5.30
N TYR A 47 -6.11 13.24 -5.28
CA TYR A 47 -6.70 12.09 -5.97
C TYR A 47 -6.52 12.16 -7.51
N ILE A 48 -5.27 12.28 -7.98
CA ILE A 48 -4.92 12.55 -9.37
C ILE A 48 -3.86 11.58 -9.89
N ASP A 49 -3.88 11.37 -11.21
CA ASP A 49 -2.85 10.63 -11.92
C ASP A 49 -1.46 11.23 -11.67
N ARG A 50 -0.45 10.37 -11.66
CA ARG A 50 0.97 10.76 -11.61
C ARG A 50 1.62 10.61 -12.97
N THR A 51 2.66 11.40 -13.21
CA THR A 51 3.52 11.24 -14.39
C THR A 51 4.90 10.80 -13.94
N SER A 52 5.32 9.62 -14.38
CA SER A 52 6.71 9.18 -14.35
C SER A 52 7.45 9.76 -15.55
N PRO A 53 8.67 10.30 -15.37
CA PRO A 53 9.53 10.71 -16.48
C PRO A 53 9.98 9.54 -17.37
N ASN A 54 9.98 8.30 -16.85
CA ASN A 54 10.48 7.13 -17.57
C ASN A 54 9.37 6.30 -18.21
N ILE A 55 8.22 6.16 -17.54
CA ILE A 55 7.14 5.26 -17.96
C ILE A 55 5.82 5.98 -18.29
N GLY A 56 5.76 7.31 -18.14
CA GLY A 56 4.56 8.10 -18.45
C GLY A 56 3.51 8.04 -17.35
N THR A 57 2.24 8.00 -17.74
CA THR A 57 1.12 8.13 -16.78
C THR A 57 0.98 6.90 -15.88
N LEU A 58 0.94 7.15 -14.58
CA LEU A 58 0.33 6.23 -13.62
C LEU A 58 -1.05 6.74 -13.24
N LYS A 59 -2.05 5.91 -13.45
CA LYS A 59 -3.44 6.19 -13.13
C LYS A 59 -3.66 6.03 -11.63
N TYR A 60 -4.35 7.00 -11.03
CA TYR A 60 -4.84 6.86 -9.65
C TYR A 60 -5.99 5.86 -9.61
N VAL A 61 -5.92 4.91 -8.68
CA VAL A 61 -6.98 3.95 -8.40
C VAL A 61 -7.49 4.22 -7.00
N PRO A 62 -8.76 4.63 -6.82
CA PRO A 62 -9.32 4.85 -5.50
C PRO A 62 -9.37 3.53 -4.74
N GLY A 63 -9.21 3.60 -3.41
CA GLY A 63 -9.46 2.44 -2.56
C GLY A 63 -10.93 2.03 -2.60
N GLY A 64 -11.20 0.77 -2.28
CA GLY A 64 -12.56 0.23 -2.30
C GLY A 64 -12.61 -1.26 -1.98
N SER A 65 -13.82 -1.78 -1.93
CA SER A 65 -14.09 -3.18 -1.60
C SER A 65 -14.77 -3.89 -2.76
N PHE A 66 -14.45 -5.16 -2.99
CA PHE A 66 -15.04 -5.97 -4.06
C PHE A 66 -15.13 -7.45 -3.71
N GLN A 67 -16.10 -8.14 -4.32
CA GLN A 67 -16.21 -9.59 -4.29
C GLN A 67 -15.18 -10.19 -5.27
N ARG A 68 -14.26 -11.01 -4.77
CA ARG A 68 -13.13 -11.51 -5.58
C ARG A 68 -13.43 -12.78 -6.39
N ASP A 69 -14.53 -13.46 -6.10
CA ASP A 69 -14.93 -14.70 -6.75
C ASP A 69 -16.45 -14.90 -6.65
N GLY A 70 -16.96 -16.10 -6.96
CA GLY A 70 -18.40 -16.39 -6.92
C GLY A 70 -19.04 -16.40 -5.53
N GLU A 71 -18.27 -16.34 -4.45
CA GLU A 71 -18.78 -16.41 -3.07
C GLU A 71 -18.99 -15.00 -2.50
N ALA A 72 -20.22 -14.68 -2.08
CA ALA A 72 -20.61 -13.32 -1.70
C ALA A 72 -19.85 -12.76 -0.48
N ASP A 73 -19.42 -13.63 0.44
CA ASP A 73 -18.71 -13.22 1.66
C ASP A 73 -17.20 -13.03 1.42
N ASN A 74 -16.69 -13.41 0.23
CA ASN A 74 -15.29 -13.27 -0.14
C ASN A 74 -15.01 -11.85 -0.64
N ILE A 75 -15.01 -10.90 0.30
CA ILE A 75 -14.74 -9.49 0.05
C ILE A 75 -13.25 -9.18 0.19
N SER A 76 -12.69 -8.47 -0.79
CA SER A 76 -11.35 -7.91 -0.75
C SER A 76 -11.46 -6.39 -0.70
N GLU A 77 -10.79 -5.77 0.26
CA GLU A 77 -10.57 -4.34 0.36
C GLU A 77 -9.17 -4.01 -0.16
N VAL A 78 -9.06 -2.91 -0.90
CA VAL A 78 -7.82 -2.44 -1.52
C VAL A 78 -7.66 -0.97 -1.18
N SER A 79 -6.52 -0.61 -0.61
CA SER A 79 -6.11 0.77 -0.39
C SER A 79 -5.88 1.51 -1.70
N ALA A 80 -5.91 2.84 -1.68
CA ALA A 80 -5.63 3.61 -2.88
C ALA A 80 -4.17 3.41 -3.36
N PHE A 81 -3.97 3.32 -4.67
CA PHE A 81 -2.66 3.14 -5.29
C PHE A 81 -2.59 3.86 -6.64
N TRP A 82 -1.37 3.99 -7.18
CA TRP A 82 -1.16 4.34 -8.58
C TRP A 82 -0.69 3.12 -9.36
N MET A 83 -1.10 2.97 -10.61
CA MET A 83 -0.60 1.91 -11.49
C MET A 83 -0.37 2.42 -12.91
N SER A 84 0.66 1.91 -13.59
CA SER A 84 0.98 2.34 -14.95
C SER A 84 -0.22 2.13 -15.86
N GLN A 85 -0.55 3.17 -16.62
CA GLN A 85 -1.72 3.19 -17.51
C GLN A 85 -1.69 2.06 -18.54
N TYR A 86 -0.47 1.71 -18.95
CA TYR A 86 -0.13 0.72 -19.94
C TYR A 86 0.76 -0.36 -19.32
N GLU A 87 0.82 -1.51 -19.98
CA GLU A 87 1.91 -2.49 -19.83
C GLU A 87 3.27 -1.80 -20.06
N ILE A 88 4.33 -2.28 -19.41
CA ILE A 88 5.67 -1.74 -19.63
C ILE A 88 6.10 -2.05 -21.07
N THR A 89 6.39 -1.00 -21.84
CA THR A 89 6.80 -1.16 -23.25
C THR A 89 8.25 -1.62 -23.38
N ARG A 90 8.59 -2.19 -24.54
CA ARG A 90 9.97 -2.58 -24.89
C ARG A 90 10.95 -1.41 -24.76
N ALA A 91 10.55 -0.21 -25.21
CA ALA A 91 11.37 0.99 -25.09
C ALA A 91 11.64 1.37 -23.63
N GLN A 92 10.61 1.33 -22.78
CA GLN A 92 10.72 1.63 -21.36
C GLN A 92 11.57 0.59 -20.63
N PHE A 93 11.36 -0.69 -20.92
CA PHE A 93 12.16 -1.78 -20.36
C PHE A 93 13.63 -1.64 -20.75
N PHE A 94 13.94 -1.42 -22.03
CA PHE A 94 15.30 -1.19 -22.49
C PHE A 94 15.96 0.02 -21.81
N THR A 95 15.21 1.10 -21.60
CA THR A 95 15.72 2.32 -20.95
C THR A 95 16.20 2.05 -19.51
N ILE A 96 15.50 1.19 -18.76
CA ILE A 96 15.80 0.91 -17.35
C ILE A 96 16.75 -0.29 -17.18
N MET A 97 16.64 -1.30 -18.06
CA MET A 97 17.33 -2.58 -17.93
C MET A 97 18.49 -2.76 -18.91
N GLU A 98 18.66 -1.83 -19.85
CA GLU A 98 19.70 -1.83 -20.90
C GLU A 98 19.67 -3.09 -21.78
N SER A 99 18.52 -3.77 -21.82
CA SER A 99 18.29 -5.03 -22.54
C SER A 99 16.83 -5.11 -22.96
N ASP A 100 16.56 -5.73 -24.11
CA ASP A 100 15.20 -6.04 -24.59
C ASP A 100 15.13 -7.54 -24.92
N PRO A 101 14.50 -8.38 -24.08
CA PRO A 101 14.41 -9.81 -24.31
C PRO A 101 13.30 -10.21 -25.30
N SER A 102 12.57 -9.23 -25.83
CA SER A 102 11.37 -9.45 -26.63
C SER A 102 11.69 -10.11 -27.96
N LEU A 103 10.90 -11.12 -28.34
CA LEU A 103 10.93 -11.68 -29.69
C LEU A 103 10.30 -10.72 -30.71
N LEU A 104 11.09 -10.27 -31.67
CA LEU A 104 10.61 -9.39 -32.76
C LEU A 104 9.54 -10.05 -33.64
N GLU A 105 9.57 -11.39 -33.77
CA GLU A 105 8.59 -12.15 -34.56
C GLU A 105 7.17 -12.11 -33.98
N THR A 106 7.05 -11.82 -32.68
CA THR A 106 5.77 -11.75 -31.96
C THR A 106 5.46 -10.31 -31.53
N SER A 107 6.05 -9.32 -32.18
CA SER A 107 5.78 -7.90 -31.94
C SER A 107 5.46 -7.16 -33.23
N SER A 108 4.78 -6.02 -33.13
CA SER A 108 4.34 -5.21 -34.29
C SER A 108 5.50 -4.59 -35.09
N GLY A 109 6.74 -4.74 -34.63
CA GLY A 109 7.96 -4.20 -35.23
C GLY A 109 8.47 -2.91 -34.57
N GLY A 110 7.59 -2.17 -33.87
CA GLY A 110 7.97 -1.01 -33.06
C GLY A 110 8.46 -1.37 -31.66
N THR A 111 8.89 -0.37 -30.88
CA THR A 111 9.30 -0.52 -29.47
C THR A 111 8.22 -0.08 -28.47
N SER A 112 7.06 0.33 -28.97
CA SER A 112 5.88 0.70 -28.16
C SER A 112 5.02 -0.50 -27.78
N ASP A 113 5.29 -1.68 -28.35
CA ASP A 113 4.74 -2.94 -27.87
C ASP A 113 5.14 -3.20 -26.41
N PRO A 114 4.35 -3.94 -25.63
CA PRO A 114 4.75 -4.41 -24.31
C PRO A 114 6.03 -5.24 -24.41
N VAL A 115 6.88 -5.13 -23.40
CA VAL A 115 8.00 -6.06 -23.24
C VAL A 115 7.46 -7.45 -22.96
N GLN A 116 8.05 -8.45 -23.60
CA GLN A 116 7.70 -9.85 -23.37
C GLN A 116 8.93 -10.71 -23.15
N ARG A 117 8.72 -11.95 -22.67
CA ARG A 117 9.75 -12.88 -22.24
C ARG A 117 10.57 -12.38 -21.06
N VAL A 118 9.91 -11.59 -20.23
CA VAL A 118 10.37 -11.22 -18.91
C VAL A 118 9.75 -12.18 -17.90
N ASN A 119 10.58 -12.72 -17.02
CA ASN A 119 10.11 -13.52 -15.90
C ASN A 119 9.86 -12.62 -14.68
N TRP A 120 9.31 -13.19 -13.61
CA TRP A 120 8.96 -12.44 -12.40
C TRP A 120 10.18 -11.74 -11.77
N TYR A 121 11.35 -12.38 -11.79
CA TYR A 121 12.61 -11.80 -11.30
C TYR A 121 13.00 -10.53 -12.06
N HIS A 122 12.87 -10.53 -13.40
CA HIS A 122 13.14 -9.33 -14.20
C HIS A 122 12.18 -8.19 -13.86
N ALA A 123 10.92 -8.50 -13.59
CA ALA A 123 9.91 -7.49 -13.29
C ALA A 123 10.16 -6.80 -11.93
N ILE A 124 10.53 -7.56 -10.89
CA ILE A 124 10.91 -6.96 -9.60
C ILE A 124 12.23 -6.16 -9.68
N ALA A 125 13.19 -6.63 -10.48
CA ALA A 125 14.44 -5.90 -10.71
C ALA A 125 14.22 -4.59 -11.48
N PHE A 126 13.36 -4.61 -12.51
CA PHE A 126 12.92 -3.41 -13.23
C PHE A 126 12.27 -2.42 -12.27
N SER A 127 11.39 -2.89 -11.39
CA SER A 127 10.67 -2.05 -10.43
C SER A 127 11.62 -1.33 -9.48
N ASN A 128 12.62 -2.02 -8.93
CA ASN A 128 13.65 -1.41 -8.09
C ASN A 128 14.56 -0.44 -8.86
N LYS A 129 15.00 -0.80 -10.07
CA LYS A 129 15.83 0.09 -10.91
C LYS A 129 15.07 1.35 -11.32
N LEU A 130 13.80 1.23 -11.69
CA LEU A 130 12.93 2.37 -11.98
C LEU A 130 12.75 3.26 -10.75
N SER A 131 12.60 2.67 -9.56
CA SER A 131 12.55 3.41 -8.29
C SER A 131 13.80 4.27 -8.09
N LEU A 132 14.98 3.66 -8.26
CA LEU A 132 16.27 4.38 -8.12
C LEU A 132 16.44 5.46 -9.19
N ALA A 133 16.05 5.19 -10.44
CA ALA A 133 16.10 6.17 -11.53
C ALA A 133 15.24 7.42 -11.26
N GLU A 134 14.24 7.29 -10.39
CA GLU A 134 13.34 8.38 -9.98
C GLU A 134 13.57 8.85 -8.54
N SER A 135 14.70 8.48 -7.92
CA SER A 135 15.07 8.86 -6.55
C SER A 135 14.04 8.42 -5.49
N LEU A 136 13.45 7.23 -5.69
CA LEU A 136 12.52 6.58 -4.77
C LEU A 136 13.21 5.42 -4.05
N THR A 137 12.65 5.05 -2.89
CA THR A 137 13.10 3.90 -2.11
C THR A 137 12.67 2.61 -2.82
N PRO A 138 13.59 1.69 -3.15
CA PRO A 138 13.24 0.39 -3.72
C PRO A 138 12.33 -0.43 -2.80
N VAL A 139 11.39 -1.17 -3.37
CA VAL A 139 10.46 -2.01 -2.60
C VAL A 139 11.08 -3.35 -2.26
N TYR A 140 11.84 -3.95 -3.18
CA TYR A 140 12.26 -5.34 -3.04
C TYR A 140 13.66 -5.51 -2.46
N SER A 141 13.86 -6.58 -1.69
CA SER A 141 15.16 -7.05 -1.22
C SER A 141 15.36 -8.51 -1.60
N VAL A 142 16.57 -8.85 -2.08
CA VAL A 142 16.95 -10.22 -2.45
C VAL A 142 18.30 -10.52 -1.84
N SER A 143 18.42 -11.64 -1.11
CA SER A 143 19.69 -12.06 -0.52
C SER A 143 20.77 -12.21 -1.59
N GLY A 144 21.90 -11.51 -1.41
CA GLY A 144 23.01 -11.47 -2.37
C GLY A 144 22.92 -10.35 -3.42
N VAL A 145 21.86 -9.54 -3.43
CA VAL A 145 21.75 -8.33 -4.27
C VAL A 145 21.80 -7.10 -3.37
N SER A 146 22.95 -6.42 -3.34
CA SER A 146 23.15 -5.19 -2.56
C SER A 146 23.15 -3.92 -3.42
N ASP A 147 23.37 -4.03 -4.72
CA ASP A 147 23.39 -2.91 -5.67
C ASP A 147 22.40 -3.17 -6.80
N TRP A 148 21.18 -2.67 -6.63
CA TRP A 148 20.14 -2.73 -7.66
C TRP A 148 20.44 -1.84 -8.87
N ALA A 149 21.12 -0.70 -8.67
CA ALA A 149 21.46 0.20 -9.77
C ALA A 149 22.46 -0.46 -10.73
N GLY A 150 23.50 -1.10 -10.20
CA GLY A 150 24.54 -1.79 -10.96
C GLY A 150 24.20 -3.22 -11.42
N LEU A 151 23.10 -3.82 -10.94
CA LEU A 151 22.71 -5.19 -11.31
C LEU A 151 22.53 -5.34 -12.83
N ALA A 152 23.36 -6.14 -13.49
CA ALA A 152 23.24 -6.36 -14.93
C ALA A 152 22.06 -7.28 -15.26
N TYR A 153 21.40 -7.07 -16.40
CA TYR A 153 20.31 -7.93 -16.86
C TYR A 153 20.71 -9.42 -16.90
N SER A 154 21.95 -9.72 -17.29
CA SER A 154 22.48 -11.10 -17.36
C SER A 154 22.67 -11.78 -16.01
N ASP A 155 22.72 -11.01 -14.92
CA ASP A 155 22.90 -11.54 -13.56
C ASP A 155 21.56 -11.93 -12.91
N ILE A 156 20.45 -11.56 -13.55
CA ILE A 156 19.09 -11.93 -13.12
C ILE A 156 18.82 -13.38 -13.54
N PRO A 157 18.39 -14.27 -12.62
CA PRO A 157 18.20 -15.68 -12.95
C PRO A 157 17.17 -15.92 -14.06
N THR A 158 17.46 -16.90 -14.91
CA THR A 158 16.53 -17.42 -15.93
C THR A 158 16.09 -18.86 -15.65
N SER A 159 16.54 -19.40 -14.52
CA SER A 159 16.13 -20.67 -13.91
C SER A 159 15.70 -20.39 -12.47
N SER A 160 15.05 -21.36 -11.82
CA SER A 160 14.67 -21.23 -10.41
C SER A 160 15.89 -20.89 -9.55
N ASN A 161 15.71 -19.94 -8.63
CA ASN A 161 16.75 -19.48 -7.72
C ASN A 161 16.18 -19.25 -6.32
N ALA A 162 16.79 -19.88 -5.31
CA ALA A 162 16.28 -19.86 -3.94
C ALA A 162 16.21 -18.44 -3.34
N ASN A 163 17.24 -17.61 -3.53
CA ASN A 163 17.28 -16.26 -2.98
C ASN A 163 16.23 -15.37 -3.64
N TRP A 164 16.06 -15.47 -4.96
CA TRP A 164 15.08 -14.69 -5.69
C TRP A 164 13.64 -15.16 -5.45
N ASN A 165 13.44 -16.46 -5.16
CA ASN A 165 12.14 -16.96 -4.70
C ASN A 165 11.78 -16.41 -3.32
N GLN A 166 12.77 -16.14 -2.48
CA GLN A 166 12.62 -15.54 -1.15
C GLN A 166 12.77 -14.02 -1.16
N ALA A 167 12.54 -13.37 -2.30
CA ALA A 167 12.50 -11.90 -2.36
C ALA A 167 11.48 -11.38 -1.34
N THR A 168 11.89 -10.42 -0.52
CA THR A 168 11.03 -9.72 0.43
C THR A 168 10.70 -8.34 -0.10
N ALA A 169 9.64 -7.73 0.44
CA ALA A 169 9.19 -6.41 0.06
C ALA A 169 8.96 -5.54 1.29
N ASP A 170 9.42 -4.30 1.23
CA ASP A 170 9.01 -3.25 2.16
C ASP A 170 7.84 -2.49 1.57
N TRP A 171 6.62 -2.84 2.00
CA TRP A 171 5.39 -2.21 1.51
C TRP A 171 5.23 -0.75 1.92
N ARG A 172 6.12 -0.24 2.79
CA ARG A 172 6.19 1.16 3.22
C ARG A 172 7.03 2.01 2.26
N ALA A 173 7.85 1.37 1.42
CA ALA A 173 8.66 2.06 0.44
C ALA A 173 7.78 2.76 -0.61
N ASN A 174 8.19 3.96 -1.01
CA ASN A 174 7.45 4.78 -1.99
C ASN A 174 7.79 4.44 -3.46
N GLY A 175 8.59 3.40 -3.68
CA GLY A 175 9.03 2.94 -5.00
C GLY A 175 7.97 2.21 -5.81
N TYR A 176 8.37 1.78 -7.00
CA TYR A 176 7.60 0.94 -7.89
C TYR A 176 7.66 -0.52 -7.46
N ARG A 177 6.55 -1.22 -7.69
CA ARG A 177 6.36 -2.65 -7.43
C ARG A 177 5.47 -3.27 -8.50
N LEU A 178 5.43 -4.59 -8.57
CA LEU A 178 4.31 -5.28 -9.20
C LEU A 178 3.01 -4.99 -8.41
N PRO A 179 1.84 -4.91 -9.08
CA PRO A 179 0.57 -4.86 -8.38
C PRO A 179 0.34 -6.16 -7.61
N PHE A 180 -0.35 -6.05 -6.48
CA PHE A 180 -1.03 -7.21 -5.91
C PHE A 180 -2.11 -7.69 -6.87
N GLU A 181 -2.44 -8.96 -6.79
CA GLU A 181 -3.50 -9.56 -7.58
C GLU A 181 -4.83 -8.84 -7.34
N MET A 182 -5.14 -8.52 -6.08
CA MET A 182 -6.37 -7.81 -5.72
C MET A 182 -6.39 -6.38 -6.25
N GLU A 183 -5.26 -5.69 -6.29
CA GLU A 183 -5.12 -4.37 -6.92
C GLU A 183 -5.35 -4.44 -8.43
N TRP A 184 -4.75 -5.45 -9.09
CA TRP A 184 -4.91 -5.66 -10.53
C TRP A 184 -6.38 -5.91 -10.88
N MET A 185 -7.06 -6.77 -10.11
CA MET A 185 -8.51 -7.03 -10.26
C MET A 185 -9.31 -5.75 -10.10
N TRP A 186 -9.08 -5.01 -9.02
CA TRP A 186 -9.80 -3.79 -8.71
C TRP A 186 -9.70 -2.76 -9.84
N ALA A 187 -8.49 -2.56 -10.36
CA ALA A 187 -8.25 -1.71 -11.52
C ALA A 187 -8.92 -2.24 -12.79
N ALA A 188 -8.86 -3.55 -13.08
CA ALA A 188 -9.46 -4.16 -14.28
C ALA A 188 -10.98 -4.03 -14.30
N MET A 189 -11.62 -4.12 -13.13
CA MET A 189 -13.06 -3.92 -12.95
C MET A 189 -13.51 -2.46 -13.07
N GLY A 190 -12.57 -1.52 -13.10
CA GLY A 190 -12.83 -0.08 -13.22
C GLY A 190 -13.08 0.63 -11.89
N ALA A 191 -12.75 -0.01 -10.75
CA ALA A 191 -12.95 0.52 -9.39
C ALA A 191 -14.34 1.14 -9.13
N THR A 192 -15.38 0.61 -9.78
CA THR A 192 -16.76 1.07 -9.60
C THR A 192 -17.38 0.41 -8.39
N GLN A 193 -18.34 1.06 -7.74
CA GLN A 193 -19.21 0.43 -6.74
C GLN A 193 -20.55 0.08 -7.41
N ASP A 194 -21.13 -1.08 -7.10
CA ASP A 194 -22.40 -1.54 -7.69
C ASP A 194 -23.34 -2.10 -6.61
N SER A 195 -23.59 -1.29 -5.58
CA SER A 195 -24.31 -1.67 -4.36
C SER A 195 -25.70 -2.29 -4.60
N THR A 196 -25.77 -3.60 -4.82
CA THR A 196 -27.01 -4.39 -4.73
C THR A 196 -26.83 -5.60 -3.80
N ALA A 197 -26.88 -5.34 -2.48
CA ALA A 197 -27.18 -6.28 -1.36
C ALA A 197 -26.15 -7.42 -1.10
N VAL A 198 -25.66 -7.76 0.10
CA VAL A 198 -25.87 -7.44 1.54
C VAL A 198 -24.47 -7.56 2.22
N TRP A 199 -24.25 -6.86 3.35
CA TRP A 199 -23.13 -6.95 4.32
C TRP A 199 -21.98 -5.92 4.24
N VAL A 200 -21.68 -5.31 3.09
CA VAL A 200 -20.69 -4.21 3.00
C VAL A 200 -21.24 -3.10 2.10
N ASP A 201 -21.51 -1.93 2.68
CA ASP A 201 -22.01 -0.76 1.93
C ASP A 201 -20.96 -0.30 0.92
N GLY A 202 -21.36 -0.09 -0.34
CA GLY A 202 -20.46 0.39 -1.40
C GLY A 202 -19.49 -0.64 -2.00
N ALA A 203 -19.60 -1.95 -1.74
CA ALA A 203 -18.76 -2.95 -2.41
C ALA A 203 -19.15 -3.17 -3.89
N ASN A 204 -18.17 -3.58 -4.71
CA ASN A 204 -18.38 -4.09 -6.07
C ASN A 204 -18.56 -5.61 -6.06
N THR A 205 -19.72 -6.10 -6.48
CA THR A 205 -20.12 -7.51 -6.39
C THR A 205 -20.16 -8.22 -7.74
N SER A 206 -20.24 -7.47 -8.85
CA SER A 206 -20.38 -8.06 -10.19
C SER A 206 -19.13 -7.94 -11.07
N GLY A 207 -18.19 -7.07 -10.70
CA GLY A 207 -17.04 -6.73 -11.53
C GLY A 207 -16.13 -7.91 -11.86
N TRP A 208 -16.00 -8.86 -10.94
CA TRP A 208 -15.10 -10.00 -11.10
C TRP A 208 -15.49 -10.91 -12.27
N ASP A 209 -16.79 -10.94 -12.62
CA ASP A 209 -17.34 -11.74 -13.71
C ASP A 209 -17.62 -10.91 -14.99
N LYS A 210 -17.10 -9.67 -15.08
CA LYS A 210 -17.08 -8.95 -16.36
C LYS A 210 -16.36 -9.82 -17.40
N ALA A 211 -16.89 -9.87 -18.63
CA ALA A 211 -16.28 -10.67 -19.70
C ALA A 211 -14.84 -10.23 -20.04
N PHE A 212 -14.57 -8.94 -19.90
CA PHE A 212 -13.26 -8.29 -20.08
C PHE A 212 -13.27 -6.91 -19.41
N ALA A 213 -12.11 -6.29 -19.23
CA ALA A 213 -11.99 -4.95 -18.67
C ALA A 213 -12.64 -3.90 -19.58
N GLY A 214 -13.58 -3.11 -19.04
CA GLY A 214 -14.41 -2.18 -19.82
C GLY A 214 -15.65 -2.82 -20.46
N SER A 215 -15.96 -4.08 -20.15
CA SER A 215 -17.18 -4.73 -20.65
C SER A 215 -18.44 -4.11 -20.04
N THR A 216 -19.43 -3.85 -20.89
CA THR A 216 -20.79 -3.44 -20.54
C THR A 216 -21.80 -4.58 -20.72
N GLY A 217 -21.32 -5.80 -20.99
CA GLY A 217 -22.14 -6.96 -21.34
C GLY A 217 -22.73 -6.94 -22.76
N SER A 218 -22.47 -5.88 -23.54
CA SER A 218 -23.00 -5.74 -24.91
C SER A 218 -21.96 -5.32 -25.95
N ASN A 219 -20.83 -4.78 -25.51
CA ASN A 219 -19.69 -4.43 -26.37
C ASN A 219 -18.83 -5.66 -26.68
N ALA A 220 -18.09 -5.58 -27.79
CA ALA A 220 -17.25 -6.68 -28.26
C ALA A 220 -15.82 -6.58 -27.70
N ILE A 221 -15.25 -7.71 -27.30
CA ILE A 221 -13.89 -7.78 -26.75
C ILE A 221 -12.83 -7.25 -27.73
N GLY A 222 -13.06 -7.40 -29.05
CA GLY A 222 -12.13 -6.95 -30.09
C GLY A 222 -11.84 -5.44 -30.10
N ASP A 223 -12.70 -4.62 -29.49
CA ASP A 223 -12.47 -3.19 -29.34
C ASP A 223 -11.56 -2.86 -28.14
N TYR A 224 -11.44 -3.77 -27.17
CA TYR A 224 -10.76 -3.57 -25.88
C TYR A 224 -9.49 -4.40 -25.71
N ALA A 225 -9.37 -5.51 -26.43
CA ALA A 225 -8.28 -6.47 -26.25
C ALA A 225 -7.58 -6.84 -27.56
N VAL A 226 -6.30 -7.17 -27.43
CA VAL A 226 -5.52 -7.87 -28.45
C VAL A 226 -5.40 -9.32 -28.04
N TYR A 227 -5.92 -10.25 -28.82
CA TYR A 227 -6.02 -11.67 -28.45
C TYR A 227 -5.89 -12.56 -29.68
N LYS A 228 -6.07 -13.88 -29.54
CA LYS A 228 -5.86 -14.84 -30.63
C LYS A 228 -6.67 -14.51 -31.89
N GLY A 229 -7.87 -13.94 -31.73
CA GLY A 229 -8.76 -13.59 -32.82
C GLY A 229 -8.31 -12.41 -33.68
N ASN A 230 -7.44 -11.53 -33.17
CA ASN A 230 -7.04 -10.28 -33.84
C ASN A 230 -5.54 -9.93 -33.74
N SER A 231 -4.70 -10.88 -33.31
CA SER A 231 -3.25 -10.70 -33.18
C SER A 231 -2.43 -11.37 -34.29
N GLY A 232 -3.06 -12.16 -35.17
CA GLY A 232 -2.41 -12.83 -36.29
C GLY A 232 -1.87 -11.86 -37.36
N PRO A 233 -0.96 -12.33 -38.24
CA PRO A 233 -0.43 -11.51 -39.33
C PRO A 233 -1.53 -11.20 -40.35
N GLY A 234 -1.94 -9.92 -40.43
CA GLY A 234 -2.93 -9.45 -41.42
C GLY A 234 -4.39 -9.42 -40.95
N ASP A 235 -4.67 -9.57 -39.65
CA ASP A 235 -5.96 -9.28 -38.98
C ASP A 235 -7.25 -9.84 -39.62
N THR A 236 -7.18 -10.94 -40.40
CA THR A 236 -8.36 -11.74 -40.81
C THR A 236 -8.17 -13.27 -40.82
N ASP A 237 -6.97 -13.82 -40.58
CA ASP A 237 -6.75 -15.27 -40.70
C ASP A 237 -6.54 -15.97 -39.35
N ALA A 238 -7.64 -16.20 -38.62
CA ALA A 238 -7.71 -17.06 -37.44
C ALA A 238 -7.69 -18.59 -37.78
N GLY A 239 -7.01 -18.98 -38.86
CA GLY A 239 -7.29 -20.25 -39.56
C GLY A 239 -6.44 -21.49 -39.21
N ASP A 240 -5.29 -21.36 -38.55
CA ASP A 240 -4.46 -22.53 -38.20
C ASP A 240 -3.99 -22.51 -36.72
N PRO A 241 -4.68 -23.22 -35.82
CA PRO A 241 -4.30 -23.29 -34.41
C PRO A 241 -2.98 -24.04 -34.17
N ALA A 242 -2.44 -24.81 -35.12
CA ALA A 242 -1.19 -25.54 -34.95
C ALA A 242 0.06 -24.68 -35.21
N ASN A 243 -0.09 -23.52 -35.85
CA ASN A 243 1.01 -22.60 -36.20
C ASN A 243 0.69 -21.13 -35.86
N PHE A 244 -0.04 -20.91 -34.76
CA PHE A 244 -0.40 -19.56 -34.34
C PHE A 244 0.84 -18.66 -34.16
N ARG A 245 0.89 -17.56 -34.93
CA ARG A 245 1.93 -16.52 -34.86
C ARG A 245 1.31 -15.18 -34.51
N GLY A 246 0.77 -15.09 -33.29
CA GLY A 246 0.28 -13.83 -32.75
C GLY A 246 1.39 -12.81 -32.60
N THR A 247 1.03 -11.55 -32.75
CA THR A 247 1.91 -10.40 -32.57
C THR A 247 1.28 -9.44 -31.58
N THR A 248 2.06 -8.96 -30.63
CA THR A 248 1.65 -7.86 -29.75
C THR A 248 1.34 -6.62 -30.59
N ARG A 249 0.67 -5.66 -29.95
CA ARG A 249 0.42 -4.33 -30.52
C ARG A 249 1.04 -3.28 -29.61
N PRO A 250 1.26 -2.06 -30.13
CA PRO A 250 1.61 -0.93 -29.27
C PRO A 250 0.64 -0.83 -28.09
N ALA A 251 1.17 -0.67 -26.88
CA ALA A 251 0.34 -0.54 -25.69
C ALA A 251 -0.61 0.67 -25.87
N GLY A 252 -1.87 0.49 -25.49
CA GLY A 252 -2.92 1.47 -25.71
C GLY A 252 -3.55 1.47 -27.11
N SER A 253 -3.35 0.41 -27.90
CA SER A 253 -3.92 0.32 -29.26
C SER A 253 -5.42 0.02 -29.31
N LYS A 254 -6.00 -0.38 -28.17
CA LYS A 254 -7.44 -0.70 -28.00
C LYS A 254 -8.11 0.33 -27.07
N LEU A 255 -9.41 0.19 -26.83
CA LEU A 255 -10.14 1.06 -25.91
C LEU A 255 -9.78 0.78 -24.45
N PRO A 256 -9.72 1.81 -23.59
CA PRO A 256 -9.48 1.61 -22.18
C PRO A 256 -10.76 1.19 -21.43
N ASN A 257 -10.58 0.71 -20.20
CA ASN A 257 -11.68 0.54 -19.25
C ASN A 257 -12.14 1.89 -18.64
N GLU A 258 -13.07 1.83 -17.69
CA GLU A 258 -13.73 2.98 -17.06
C GLU A 258 -12.77 3.91 -16.30
N LEU A 259 -11.60 3.40 -15.87
CA LEU A 259 -10.56 4.19 -15.22
C LEU A 259 -9.53 4.77 -16.19
N GLY A 260 -9.58 4.39 -17.48
CA GLY A 260 -8.58 4.79 -18.45
C GLY A 260 -7.35 3.88 -18.51
N PHE A 261 -7.42 2.66 -17.96
CA PHE A 261 -6.39 1.63 -18.16
C PHE A 261 -6.61 0.91 -19.49
N TYR A 262 -5.51 0.64 -20.17
CA TYR A 262 -5.50 -0.09 -21.44
C TYR A 262 -4.90 -1.48 -21.23
N ASP A 263 -5.28 -2.40 -22.12
CA ASP A 263 -4.68 -3.74 -22.22
C ASP A 263 -4.77 -4.55 -20.91
N MET A 264 -5.73 -4.22 -20.02
CA MET A 264 -6.04 -5.07 -18.85
C MET A 264 -6.64 -6.44 -19.28
N SER A 265 -7.06 -6.54 -20.54
CA SER A 265 -7.45 -7.80 -21.18
C SER A 265 -6.68 -7.93 -22.50
N GLY A 266 -5.89 -9.00 -22.65
CA GLY A 266 -5.11 -9.29 -23.85
C GLY A 266 -3.74 -8.60 -23.92
N ASN A 267 -3.17 -8.59 -25.11
CA ASN A 267 -1.80 -8.19 -25.46
C ASN A 267 -0.74 -9.07 -24.80
N VAL A 268 -0.39 -8.85 -23.53
CA VAL A 268 0.47 -9.76 -22.76
C VAL A 268 -0.17 -10.15 -21.43
N TRP A 269 0.14 -11.36 -20.96
CA TRP A 269 -0.11 -11.72 -19.57
C TRP A 269 0.74 -10.86 -18.66
N GLU A 270 0.18 -10.45 -17.53
CA GLU A 270 0.85 -9.53 -16.62
C GLU A 270 1.18 -10.17 -15.28
N TRP A 271 2.47 -10.15 -14.90
CA TRP A 271 2.91 -10.63 -13.59
C TRP A 271 2.32 -9.79 -12.45
N CYS A 272 1.79 -10.46 -11.44
CA CYS A 272 1.48 -9.90 -10.13
C CYS A 272 2.56 -10.30 -9.10
N TRP A 273 2.57 -9.63 -7.96
CA TRP A 273 3.45 -10.00 -6.85
C TRP A 273 3.13 -11.42 -6.32
N ASP A 274 1.85 -11.75 -6.20
CA ASP A 274 1.31 -12.83 -5.37
C ASP A 274 1.82 -14.23 -5.73
N TRP A 275 2.03 -15.04 -4.69
CA TRP A 275 2.06 -16.50 -4.84
C TRP A 275 0.64 -17.03 -5.07
N ALA A 276 0.51 -17.99 -5.98
CA ALA A 276 -0.74 -18.67 -6.25
C ALA A 276 -1.05 -19.68 -5.14
N ASP A 277 -2.21 -19.49 -4.51
CA ASP A 277 -2.81 -20.41 -3.55
C ASP A 277 -4.35 -20.25 -3.59
N GLU A 278 -5.08 -21.08 -2.85
CA GLU A 278 -6.52 -20.90 -2.64
C GLU A 278 -6.79 -19.50 -2.07
N TYR A 279 -7.86 -18.85 -2.55
CA TYR A 279 -8.25 -17.58 -1.96
C TYR A 279 -8.69 -17.80 -0.51
N PRO A 280 -8.36 -16.85 0.38
CA PRO A 280 -8.87 -16.90 1.74
C PRO A 280 -10.40 -16.84 1.74
N THR A 281 -11.04 -17.38 2.76
CA THR A 281 -12.50 -17.24 2.97
C THR A 281 -12.79 -15.96 3.76
N GLY A 282 -13.86 -15.24 3.40
CA GLY A 282 -14.31 -14.06 4.15
C GLY A 282 -13.60 -12.75 3.77
N PRO A 283 -13.76 -11.67 4.55
CA PRO A 283 -13.16 -10.38 4.23
C PRO A 283 -11.64 -10.39 4.41
N VAL A 284 -10.93 -9.74 3.49
CA VAL A 284 -9.49 -9.43 3.57
C VAL A 284 -9.24 -8.01 3.11
N ALA A 285 -8.20 -7.32 3.62
CA ALA A 285 -7.76 -6.04 3.07
C ALA A 285 -6.28 -6.06 2.68
N ASP A 286 -5.94 -5.41 1.56
CA ASP A 286 -4.58 -5.30 1.02
C ASP A 286 -3.81 -6.64 1.00
N TYR A 287 -4.52 -7.72 0.67
CA TYR A 287 -3.97 -9.08 0.70
C TYR A 287 -2.84 -9.25 -0.33
N PRO A 288 -1.59 -9.53 0.10
CA PRO A 288 -0.43 -9.61 -0.79
C PRO A 288 -0.22 -11.01 -1.39
N GLY A 289 -1.20 -11.90 -1.29
CA GLY A 289 -1.09 -13.31 -1.64
C GLY A 289 -0.55 -14.17 -0.48
N ALA A 290 -0.35 -15.45 -0.75
CA ALA A 290 0.21 -16.38 0.25
C ALA A 290 1.67 -16.04 0.59
N ASP A 291 2.12 -16.34 1.81
CA ASP A 291 3.49 -16.08 2.27
C ASP A 291 4.55 -16.87 1.48
N SER A 292 4.16 -18.01 0.92
CA SER A 292 5.02 -18.87 0.12
C SER A 292 4.23 -19.61 -0.94
N GLY A 293 4.90 -20.06 -1.99
CA GLY A 293 4.29 -20.84 -3.06
C GLY A 293 5.30 -21.31 -4.09
N GLU A 294 4.81 -22.03 -5.09
CA GLU A 294 5.62 -22.49 -6.22
C GLU A 294 5.39 -21.65 -7.49
N TRP A 295 4.19 -21.08 -7.64
CA TRP A 295 3.74 -20.42 -8.85
C TRP A 295 3.35 -18.97 -8.56
N ARG A 296 3.81 -18.01 -9.35
CA ARG A 296 3.42 -16.60 -9.25
C ARG A 296 2.25 -16.31 -10.18
N ILE A 297 1.42 -15.34 -9.82
CA ILE A 297 0.20 -15.01 -10.55
C ILE A 297 0.46 -14.22 -11.84
N LEU A 298 -0.29 -14.57 -12.88
CA LEU A 298 -0.43 -13.87 -14.16
C LEU A 298 -1.91 -13.56 -14.41
N ARG A 299 -2.21 -12.35 -14.89
CA ARG A 299 -3.58 -11.91 -15.20
C ARG A 299 -3.74 -11.37 -16.63
N GLY A 300 -4.98 -11.25 -17.08
CA GLY A 300 -5.37 -10.47 -18.27
C GLY A 300 -5.44 -11.24 -19.60
N GLY A 301 -4.77 -12.39 -19.73
CA GLY A 301 -4.64 -13.07 -21.02
C GLY A 301 -3.62 -12.39 -21.94
N GLY A 302 -3.29 -13.02 -23.08
CA GLY A 302 -2.33 -12.48 -24.04
C GLY A 302 -2.76 -12.72 -25.49
N ILE A 303 -1.86 -12.37 -26.42
CA ILE A 303 -2.06 -12.58 -27.86
C ILE A 303 -2.47 -14.01 -28.23
N GLU A 304 -2.07 -15.03 -27.50
CA GLU A 304 -2.41 -16.43 -27.76
C GLU A 304 -3.73 -16.90 -27.16
N THR A 305 -4.35 -16.08 -26.30
CA THR A 305 -5.56 -16.44 -25.56
C THR A 305 -6.78 -16.41 -26.49
N ALA A 306 -7.54 -17.50 -26.52
CA ALA A 306 -8.80 -17.58 -27.26
C ALA A 306 -9.96 -16.96 -26.46
N GLU A 307 -10.90 -16.34 -27.17
CA GLU A 307 -12.05 -15.60 -26.59
C GLU A 307 -12.92 -16.47 -25.68
N ASP A 308 -13.08 -17.75 -25.99
CA ASP A 308 -13.95 -18.70 -25.28
C ASP A 308 -13.36 -19.27 -23.99
N THR A 309 -12.13 -18.88 -23.62
CA THR A 309 -11.44 -19.40 -22.43
C THR A 309 -11.84 -18.73 -21.12
N GLY A 310 -12.49 -17.55 -21.18
CA GLY A 310 -12.79 -16.73 -20.01
C GLY A 310 -11.57 -16.05 -19.37
N ALA A 311 -10.36 -16.24 -19.90
CA ALA A 311 -9.12 -15.71 -19.32
C ALA A 311 -9.01 -14.16 -19.34
N PHE A 312 -9.94 -13.48 -20.01
CA PHE A 312 -10.06 -12.02 -20.01
C PHE A 312 -10.91 -11.48 -18.87
N HIS A 313 -11.67 -12.34 -18.17
CA HIS A 313 -12.48 -11.93 -17.03
C HIS A 313 -11.55 -11.42 -15.92
N PRO A 314 -11.86 -10.29 -15.25
CA PRO A 314 -11.07 -9.78 -14.15
C PRO A 314 -10.87 -10.78 -13.00
N GLY A 315 -11.82 -11.69 -12.77
CA GLY A 315 -11.76 -12.74 -11.76
C GLY A 315 -10.90 -13.96 -12.12
N VAL A 316 -10.53 -14.14 -13.39
CA VAL A 316 -9.79 -15.33 -13.83
C VAL A 316 -8.30 -15.09 -13.68
N ARG A 317 -7.62 -16.07 -13.08
CA ARG A 317 -6.18 -16.05 -12.80
C ARG A 317 -5.46 -17.19 -13.51
N ASN A 318 -4.20 -16.96 -13.84
CA ASN A 318 -3.26 -17.98 -14.28
C ASN A 318 -2.03 -17.94 -13.36
N ALA A 319 -1.20 -18.97 -13.37
CA ALA A 319 0.01 -19.01 -12.58
C ALA A 319 1.13 -19.72 -13.32
N GLN A 320 2.35 -19.21 -13.16
CA GLN A 320 3.56 -19.78 -13.76
C GLN A 320 4.72 -19.74 -12.77
N LEU A 321 5.71 -20.61 -12.98
CA LEU A 321 6.93 -20.58 -12.16
C LEU A 321 7.60 -19.20 -12.27
N PRO A 322 8.24 -18.67 -11.22
CA PRO A 322 8.85 -17.33 -11.24
C PRO A 322 9.87 -17.11 -12.36
N GLN A 323 10.56 -18.18 -12.78
CA GLN A 323 11.54 -18.15 -13.88
C GLN A 323 10.92 -18.25 -15.29
N PHE A 324 9.61 -18.48 -15.41
CA PHE A 324 8.91 -18.62 -16.67
C PHE A 324 8.98 -17.33 -17.50
N ARG A 325 9.23 -17.45 -18.80
CA ARG A 325 9.35 -16.32 -19.74
C ARG A 325 8.69 -16.64 -21.08
N GLY A 326 7.43 -17.06 -21.03
CA GLY A 326 6.62 -17.33 -22.21
C GLY A 326 6.58 -16.14 -23.19
N GLY A 327 6.20 -16.41 -24.44
CA GLY A 327 6.24 -15.44 -25.54
C GLY A 327 5.40 -14.17 -25.34
N SER A 328 4.46 -14.20 -24.40
CA SER A 328 3.55 -13.11 -24.05
C SER A 328 3.53 -12.82 -22.55
N ALA A 329 4.57 -13.20 -21.79
CA ALA A 329 4.69 -12.83 -20.38
C ALA A 329 5.35 -11.44 -20.26
N GLY A 330 4.57 -10.46 -19.81
CA GLY A 330 4.94 -9.08 -19.52
C GLY A 330 4.49 -8.65 -18.13
N PHE A 331 4.37 -7.34 -17.89
CA PHE A 331 3.91 -6.79 -16.62
C PHE A 331 3.57 -5.30 -16.73
N ARG A 332 2.86 -4.81 -15.72
CA ARG A 332 2.72 -3.39 -15.39
C ARG A 332 3.21 -3.13 -13.96
N VAL A 333 3.40 -1.87 -13.58
CA VAL A 333 3.91 -1.51 -12.24
C VAL A 333 2.91 -0.66 -11.47
N ALA A 334 2.87 -0.85 -10.17
CA ALA A 334 2.11 -0.08 -9.21
C ALA A 334 3.03 0.69 -8.23
N ARG A 335 2.44 1.65 -7.53
CA ARG A 335 3.02 2.38 -6.40
C ARG A 335 1.94 2.61 -5.36
N SER A 336 2.27 2.34 -4.10
CA SER A 336 1.39 2.70 -3.00
C SER A 336 1.21 4.22 -2.94
N VAL A 337 0.00 4.69 -2.62
CA VAL A 337 -0.22 6.09 -2.25
C VAL A 337 0.30 6.24 -0.81
N PRO A 338 1.32 7.08 -0.54
CA PRO A 338 1.77 7.29 0.82
C PRO A 338 0.61 7.79 1.66
N VAL A 339 0.19 7.00 2.63
CA VAL A 339 -0.71 7.47 3.66
C VAL A 339 0.12 8.37 4.57
N VAL A 340 -0.22 9.65 4.57
CA VAL A 340 0.34 10.59 5.53
C VAL A 340 -0.56 10.52 6.75
N TYR A 341 0.03 10.14 7.89
CA TYR A 341 -0.67 10.12 9.16
C TYR A 341 -0.39 11.39 9.94
N GLU A 342 -1.40 11.88 10.65
CA GLU A 342 -1.26 12.85 11.73
C GLU A 342 -1.40 12.16 13.09
N ALA A 343 -0.93 12.83 14.16
CA ALA A 343 -1.15 12.34 15.50
C ALA A 343 -2.67 12.28 15.79
N GLY A 344 -3.12 11.11 16.23
CA GLY A 344 -4.53 10.78 16.48
C GLY A 344 -5.18 9.90 15.40
N ASP A 345 -4.55 9.75 14.23
CA ASP A 345 -5.05 8.84 13.19
C ASP A 345 -4.94 7.37 13.62
N THR A 346 -5.83 6.53 13.08
CA THR A 346 -5.70 5.07 13.21
C THR A 346 -4.52 4.60 12.37
N GLY A 347 -3.53 3.98 13.03
CA GLY A 347 -2.35 3.44 12.36
C GLY A 347 -2.63 2.12 11.62
N PRO A 348 -1.68 1.62 10.83
CA PRO A 348 -1.87 0.42 10.02
C PRO A 348 -2.09 -0.86 10.84
N ALA A 349 -1.68 -0.90 12.12
CA ALA A 349 -1.98 -2.02 13.01
C ALA A 349 -3.30 -1.82 13.78
N GLY A 350 -4.12 -0.83 13.42
CA GLY A 350 -5.36 -0.49 14.11
C GLY A 350 -5.15 0.20 15.46
N GLY A 351 -3.90 0.57 15.77
CA GLY A 351 -3.53 1.41 16.90
C GLY A 351 -3.76 2.88 16.61
N ILE A 352 -3.13 3.76 17.38
CA ILE A 352 -3.23 5.22 17.17
C ILE A 352 -1.85 5.81 16.98
N VAL A 353 -1.67 6.53 15.87
CA VAL A 353 -0.44 7.26 15.56
C VAL A 353 -0.28 8.39 16.54
N PHE A 354 0.87 8.51 17.18
CA PHE A 354 1.16 9.55 18.18
C PHE A 354 2.34 10.43 17.83
N TYR A 355 3.05 10.12 16.75
CA TYR A 355 4.20 10.88 16.31
C TYR A 355 4.42 10.77 14.80
N ASP A 356 4.71 11.89 14.16
CA ASP A 356 5.24 12.00 12.79
C ASP A 356 6.60 12.71 12.86
N LYS A 357 7.68 12.01 12.46
CA LYS A 357 9.05 12.53 12.35
C LYS A 357 9.18 13.60 11.26
N GLY A 358 8.23 13.68 10.34
CA GLY A 358 8.18 14.58 9.19
C GLY A 358 8.86 14.04 7.94
N GLU A 359 9.78 13.09 8.09
CA GLU A 359 10.49 12.43 6.99
C GLU A 359 10.74 10.96 7.31
N TYR A 360 10.82 10.13 6.25
CA TYR A 360 11.14 8.72 6.37
C TYR A 360 12.66 8.54 6.32
N THR A 361 13.26 8.41 7.50
CA THR A 361 14.71 8.25 7.69
C THR A 361 14.97 7.22 8.78
N ASP A 362 16.07 6.47 8.67
CA ASP A 362 16.41 5.38 9.60
C ASP A 362 15.38 4.23 9.63
N GLY A 363 14.61 4.05 8.54
CA GLY A 363 13.66 2.95 8.38
C GLY A 363 12.27 3.19 8.96
N TRP A 364 11.95 4.40 9.42
CA TRP A 364 10.62 4.75 9.93
C TRP A 364 10.33 6.25 9.82
N ARG A 365 9.06 6.63 9.97
CA ARG A 365 8.59 8.02 10.08
C ARG A 365 7.59 8.21 11.21
N TYR A 366 6.72 7.23 11.42
CA TYR A 366 5.61 7.30 12.35
C TYR A 366 5.82 6.41 13.56
N LEU A 367 5.23 6.79 14.69
CA LEU A 367 5.05 5.88 15.83
C LEU A 367 3.57 5.67 16.10
N GLU A 368 3.19 4.40 16.28
CA GLU A 368 1.84 3.94 16.57
C GLU A 368 1.80 3.25 17.94
N ALA A 369 0.86 3.66 18.78
CA ALA A 369 0.55 2.99 20.03
C ALA A 369 -0.39 1.82 19.77
N ALA A 370 -0.09 0.65 20.34
CA ALA A 370 -0.87 -0.55 20.14
C ALA A 370 -2.34 -0.36 20.56
N PRO A 371 -3.29 -1.12 19.98
CA PRO A 371 -4.69 -1.10 20.37
C PRO A 371 -4.89 -1.33 21.88
N ALA A 372 -5.93 -0.73 22.46
CA ALA A 372 -6.19 -0.83 23.90
C ALA A 372 -6.47 -2.27 24.38
N SER A 373 -6.89 -3.14 23.47
CA SER A 373 -7.08 -4.56 23.74
C SER A 373 -5.78 -5.33 24.03
N THR A 374 -4.61 -4.76 23.72
CA THR A 374 -3.30 -5.38 23.95
C THR A 374 -2.55 -4.78 25.15
N GLU A 375 -3.19 -3.92 25.94
CA GLU A 375 -2.57 -3.30 27.11
C GLU A 375 -2.45 -4.30 28.28
N TRP A 376 -1.32 -4.26 28.99
CA TRP A 376 -1.11 -5.05 30.20
C TRP A 376 -1.04 -4.16 31.44
N ALA A 377 -1.68 -4.61 32.51
CA ALA A 377 -1.59 -4.01 33.84
C ALA A 377 -0.69 -4.83 34.77
N ASN A 378 -0.14 -4.18 35.79
CA ASN A 378 0.62 -4.79 36.88
C ASN A 378 1.77 -5.67 36.37
N LYS A 379 2.64 -5.08 35.54
CA LYS A 379 3.83 -5.76 35.01
C LYS A 379 5.12 -5.22 35.60
N PRO A 380 6.11 -6.10 35.85
CA PRO A 380 7.45 -5.67 36.17
C PRO A 380 8.07 -5.08 34.90
N TRP A 381 8.92 -4.08 35.05
CA TRP A 381 9.70 -3.54 33.94
C TRP A 381 10.67 -4.60 33.39
N GLY A 382 11.34 -5.29 34.31
CA GLY A 382 12.49 -6.16 34.10
C GLY A 382 13.46 -6.04 35.28
N GLY A 383 14.32 -7.05 35.49
CA GLY A 383 15.23 -7.05 36.64
C GLY A 383 16.21 -5.86 36.62
N PRO A 384 16.67 -5.31 37.74
CA PRO A 384 17.69 -4.28 37.80
C PRO A 384 19.11 -4.82 37.52
N GLY A 385 19.97 -3.97 36.95
CA GLY A 385 21.43 -4.08 37.05
C GLY A 385 22.12 -5.08 36.12
N THR A 386 21.53 -5.43 34.97
CA THR A 386 22.11 -6.42 34.04
C THR A 386 22.49 -5.85 32.66
N ILE A 387 22.14 -4.60 32.36
CA ILE A 387 22.53 -3.92 31.11
C ILE A 387 23.68 -2.96 31.45
N ASP A 388 24.92 -3.43 31.30
CA ASP A 388 26.10 -2.56 31.38
C ASP A 388 26.13 -1.69 30.10
N ASP A 389 25.99 -0.37 30.26
CA ASP A 389 25.73 0.66 29.23
C ASP A 389 24.24 0.87 28.90
N GLY A 390 23.59 1.69 29.74
CA GLY A 390 22.14 1.77 29.80
C GLY A 390 21.41 2.21 28.53
N THR A 391 20.11 1.95 28.54
CA THR A 391 19.18 2.31 27.45
C THR A 391 19.05 3.83 27.26
N GLN A 392 18.68 4.25 26.05
CA GLN A 392 18.56 5.67 25.69
C GLN A 392 17.14 6.21 25.95
N THR A 393 16.99 7.54 26.04
CA THR A 393 15.68 8.18 26.30
C THR A 393 14.99 8.74 25.06
N GLY A 394 15.76 9.03 24.00
CA GLY A 394 15.30 9.82 22.86
C GLY A 394 14.28 9.10 21.97
N ILE A 395 13.52 9.89 21.22
CA ILE A 395 12.57 9.39 20.22
C ILE A 395 13.30 8.53 19.18
N GLY A 396 12.74 7.35 18.87
CA GLY A 396 13.32 6.34 17.98
C GLY A 396 14.21 5.32 18.66
N THR A 397 14.42 5.39 19.98
CA THR A 397 15.32 4.47 20.70
C THR A 397 14.62 3.30 21.37
N GLY A 398 13.27 3.32 21.45
CA GLY A 398 12.51 2.31 22.20
C GLY A 398 12.71 0.88 21.69
N GLU A 399 12.82 0.68 20.38
CA GLU A 399 13.04 -0.63 19.78
C GLU A 399 14.40 -1.21 20.19
N ALA A 400 15.48 -0.46 19.96
CA ALA A 400 16.83 -0.87 20.32
C ALA A 400 16.96 -1.14 21.83
N ASN A 401 16.33 -0.31 22.67
CA ASN A 401 16.27 -0.53 24.11
C ASN A 401 15.56 -1.84 24.45
N THR A 402 14.39 -2.09 23.86
CA THR A 402 13.59 -3.29 24.12
C THR A 402 14.35 -4.55 23.75
N LEU A 403 15.00 -4.56 22.57
CA LEU A 403 15.84 -5.67 22.13
C LEU A 403 17.03 -5.91 23.06
N ALA A 404 17.69 -4.85 23.55
CA ALA A 404 18.78 -4.97 24.52
C ALA A 404 18.30 -5.58 25.85
N ILE A 405 17.14 -5.16 26.35
CA ILE A 405 16.54 -5.71 27.58
C ILE A 405 16.21 -7.21 27.41
N VAL A 406 15.58 -7.59 26.28
CA VAL A 406 15.24 -8.99 26.01
C VAL A 406 16.49 -9.84 25.81
N ALA A 407 17.53 -9.32 25.16
CA ALA A 407 18.81 -10.02 25.03
C ALA A 407 19.52 -10.22 26.38
N ALA A 408 19.39 -9.27 27.30
CA ALA A 408 19.99 -9.35 28.63
C ALA A 408 19.28 -10.35 29.55
N TYR A 409 17.95 -10.40 29.52
CA TYR A 409 17.15 -11.21 30.46
C TYR A 409 16.76 -12.58 29.88
N GLY A 410 16.66 -12.71 28.56
CA GLY A 410 16.20 -13.94 27.91
C GLY A 410 14.71 -14.19 28.14
N ASP A 411 14.36 -15.44 28.48
CA ASP A 411 12.95 -15.81 28.63
C ASP A 411 12.31 -15.29 29.92
N ASN A 412 13.10 -15.07 30.97
CA ASN A 412 12.61 -14.63 32.28
C ASN A 412 13.49 -13.52 32.84
N GLU A 413 12.90 -12.52 33.49
CA GLU A 413 13.71 -11.52 34.20
C GLU A 413 14.47 -12.16 35.41
N PRO A 414 15.68 -11.68 35.73
CA PRO A 414 16.61 -12.41 36.59
C PRO A 414 16.27 -12.44 38.09
N LEU A 415 15.32 -11.63 38.57
CA LEU A 415 15.04 -11.50 40.00
C LEU A 415 13.84 -12.32 40.47
N ALA A 416 12.68 -12.15 39.83
CA ALA A 416 11.47 -12.90 40.17
C ALA A 416 11.22 -14.09 39.22
N ASN A 417 12.11 -14.31 38.23
CA ASN A 417 12.04 -15.38 37.25
C ASN A 417 10.68 -15.39 36.51
N ARG A 418 10.22 -14.21 36.10
CA ARG A 418 8.96 -14.01 35.40
C ARG A 418 9.16 -13.80 33.89
N ALA A 419 8.34 -14.48 33.10
CA ALA A 419 8.33 -14.35 31.64
C ALA A 419 7.52 -13.15 31.13
N ASP A 420 6.74 -12.49 32.00
CA ASP A 420 5.79 -11.44 31.63
C ASP A 420 6.27 -10.03 32.02
N TYR A 421 7.57 -9.74 31.80
CA TYR A 421 8.11 -8.40 32.00
C TYR A 421 7.88 -7.50 30.78
N ALA A 422 7.86 -6.19 31.00
CA ALA A 422 7.36 -5.19 30.06
C ALA A 422 7.98 -5.30 28.66
N ALA A 423 9.31 -5.35 28.56
CA ALA A 423 10.00 -5.44 27.28
C ALA A 423 9.71 -6.77 26.55
N LYS A 424 9.61 -7.89 27.27
CA LYS A 424 9.27 -9.21 26.68
C LYS A 424 7.85 -9.23 26.14
N LEU A 425 6.89 -8.73 26.92
CA LEU A 425 5.49 -8.66 26.50
C LEU A 425 5.33 -7.84 25.21
N CYS A 426 6.02 -6.71 25.11
CA CYS A 426 6.03 -5.91 23.89
C CYS A 426 6.71 -6.65 22.73
N SER A 427 7.92 -7.20 22.95
CA SER A 427 8.69 -7.88 21.89
C SER A 427 8.05 -9.18 21.38
N ASP A 428 7.27 -9.86 22.22
CA ASP A 428 6.55 -11.09 21.86
C ASP A 428 5.15 -10.80 21.32
N LEU A 429 4.71 -9.53 21.31
CA LEU A 429 3.37 -9.19 20.85
C LEU A 429 3.26 -9.51 19.36
N GLU A 430 2.35 -10.43 19.05
CA GLU A 430 1.85 -10.64 17.69
C GLU A 430 0.42 -10.12 17.64
N TYR A 431 0.18 -9.08 16.83
CA TYR A 431 -1.14 -8.51 16.69
C TYR A 431 -1.61 -8.57 15.23
N ALA A 432 -2.83 -9.06 15.03
CA ALA A 432 -3.50 -9.04 13.74
C ALA A 432 -4.84 -8.31 13.91
N PRO A 433 -5.02 -7.11 13.33
CA PRO A 433 -6.32 -6.46 13.35
C PRO A 433 -7.32 -7.36 12.63
N GLY A 434 -8.54 -7.49 13.20
CA GLY A 434 -9.54 -8.51 12.87
C GLY A 434 -10.15 -8.48 11.46
N VAL A 435 -9.45 -7.91 10.48
CA VAL A 435 -9.88 -7.81 9.07
C VAL A 435 -8.79 -8.28 8.08
N ILE A 436 -7.58 -8.68 8.49
CA ILE A 436 -6.47 -8.96 7.54
C ILE A 436 -5.53 -10.09 7.98
N PHE A 437 -4.98 -10.81 7.00
CA PHE A 437 -3.82 -11.71 7.06
C PHE A 437 -2.48 -11.01 7.44
N THR A 438 -2.49 -9.75 7.87
CA THR A 438 -1.29 -8.99 8.23
C THR A 438 -1.07 -9.12 9.73
N ARG A 439 -0.01 -9.82 10.10
CA ARG A 439 0.45 -9.96 11.48
C ARG A 439 1.59 -8.98 11.74
N PHE A 440 1.42 -8.11 12.73
CA PHE A 440 2.43 -7.18 13.21
C PHE A 440 3.20 -7.79 14.37
N THR A 441 4.52 -7.88 14.23
CA THR A 441 5.44 -8.50 15.19
C THR A 441 6.61 -7.58 15.55
N ASP A 442 6.53 -6.31 15.16
CA ASP A 442 7.56 -5.27 15.30
C ASP A 442 7.26 -4.32 16.48
N TRP A 443 6.66 -4.87 17.53
CA TRP A 443 6.24 -4.12 18.71
C TRP A 443 7.36 -4.01 19.74
N PHE A 444 7.45 -2.86 20.40
CA PHE A 444 8.45 -2.58 21.42
C PHE A 444 7.91 -1.70 22.56
N LEU A 445 8.65 -1.63 23.66
CA LEU A 445 8.34 -0.79 24.80
C LEU A 445 8.85 0.65 24.52
N PRO A 446 8.01 1.70 24.58
CA PRO A 446 8.41 3.05 24.21
C PRO A 446 9.53 3.56 25.11
N SER A 447 10.51 4.26 24.57
CA SER A 447 11.49 5.03 25.35
C SER A 447 10.81 6.13 26.17
N LYS A 448 11.55 6.73 27.12
CA LYS A 448 11.03 7.78 28.00
C LYS A 448 10.41 8.95 27.21
N ASP A 449 11.05 9.40 26.14
CA ASP A 449 10.55 10.55 25.38
C ASP A 449 9.43 10.13 24.40
N GLU A 450 9.37 8.88 23.95
CA GLU A 450 8.22 8.33 23.21
C GLU A 450 6.98 8.17 24.11
N LEU A 451 7.19 7.74 25.36
CA LEU A 451 6.11 7.63 26.34
C LEU A 451 5.52 9.02 26.68
N ASP A 452 6.36 10.05 26.70
CA ASP A 452 5.90 11.44 26.87
C ASP A 452 5.05 11.91 25.68
N LEU A 453 5.43 11.55 24.46
CA LEU A 453 4.61 11.81 23.28
C LEU A 453 3.26 11.10 23.34
N MET A 454 3.20 9.86 23.85
CA MET A 454 1.92 9.19 24.06
C MET A 454 1.05 9.93 25.08
N TYR A 455 1.63 10.43 26.17
CA TYR A 455 0.89 11.24 27.15
C TYR A 455 0.37 12.55 26.52
N VAL A 456 1.25 13.31 25.86
CA VAL A 456 0.91 14.63 25.31
C VAL A 456 -0.04 14.53 24.12
N ASN A 457 0.24 13.66 23.14
CA ASN A 457 -0.48 13.64 21.88
C ASN A 457 -1.70 12.71 21.90
N LEU A 458 -1.77 11.75 22.82
CA LEU A 458 -2.92 10.86 22.94
C LEU A 458 -3.73 11.12 24.21
N HIS A 459 -3.13 10.94 25.40
CA HIS A 459 -3.88 10.97 26.64
C HIS A 459 -4.52 12.34 26.92
N LEU A 460 -3.75 13.44 26.81
CA LEU A 460 -4.28 14.79 26.99
C LEU A 460 -5.35 15.17 25.97
N GLU A 461 -5.30 14.58 24.77
CA GLU A 461 -6.27 14.77 23.70
C GLU A 461 -7.49 13.82 23.82
N GLY A 462 -7.52 12.95 24.85
CA GLY A 462 -8.61 11.99 25.07
C GLY A 462 -8.62 10.80 24.11
N LEU A 463 -7.48 10.50 23.48
CA LEU A 463 -7.29 9.41 22.51
C LEU A 463 -6.61 8.19 23.15
N GLY A 464 -6.79 7.01 22.55
CA GLY A 464 -6.05 5.79 22.89
C GLY A 464 -6.50 5.03 24.14
N THR A 465 -7.40 5.61 24.96
CA THR A 465 -7.90 5.01 26.21
C THR A 465 -6.75 4.56 27.11
N PHE A 466 -6.20 5.51 27.85
CA PHE A 466 -5.17 5.27 28.87
C PHE A 466 -5.76 5.44 30.26
N ALA A 467 -5.40 4.55 31.18
CA ALA A 467 -5.75 4.72 32.59
C ALA A 467 -4.91 5.85 33.22
N GLU A 468 -5.45 6.53 34.23
CA GLU A 468 -4.67 7.43 35.09
C GLU A 468 -3.77 6.60 36.02
N ALA A 469 -2.73 6.02 35.43
CA ALA A 469 -1.82 5.08 36.05
C ALA A 469 -0.38 5.38 35.62
N TRP A 470 0.56 4.71 36.27
CA TRP A 470 1.95 4.78 35.86
C TRP A 470 2.21 3.77 34.74
N TYR A 471 2.92 4.21 33.70
CA TYR A 471 3.32 3.42 32.55
C TYR A 471 4.84 3.27 32.47
N TRP A 472 5.32 2.09 32.07
CA TRP A 472 6.74 1.84 31.87
C TRP A 472 7.25 2.41 30.55
N SER A 473 8.47 2.96 30.57
CA SER A 473 9.27 3.18 29.36
C SER A 473 10.36 2.12 29.24
N SER A 474 11.02 1.96 28.10
CA SER A 474 12.20 1.10 27.92
C SER A 474 13.50 1.74 28.37
N SER A 475 13.46 2.96 28.89
CA SER A 475 14.65 3.72 29.28
C SER A 475 15.00 3.55 30.75
N GLU A 476 16.27 3.36 31.04
CA GLU A 476 16.81 3.28 32.39
C GLU A 476 16.98 4.66 33.00
N TYR A 477 16.56 4.79 34.25
CA TYR A 477 16.82 5.96 35.09
C TYR A 477 18.18 5.83 35.79
N GLY A 478 18.59 4.60 36.09
CA GLY A 478 19.87 4.28 36.70
C GLY A 478 20.03 2.77 36.90
N PRO A 479 21.10 2.32 37.58
CA PRO A 479 21.46 0.90 37.64
C PRO A 479 20.37 -0.02 38.19
N LEU A 480 19.42 0.52 38.97
CA LEU A 480 18.34 -0.23 39.60
C LEU A 480 16.94 0.28 39.25
N LEU A 481 16.84 1.31 38.39
CA LEU A 481 15.61 2.08 38.20
C LEU A 481 15.31 2.27 36.71
N ALA A 482 14.05 2.18 36.36
CA ALA A 482 13.53 2.48 35.03
C ALA A 482 12.65 3.73 35.04
N TRP A 483 12.68 4.48 33.95
CA TRP A 483 11.78 5.60 33.75
C TRP A 483 10.34 5.10 33.57
N SER A 484 9.43 5.80 34.22
CA SER A 484 7.99 5.62 34.09
C SER A 484 7.30 6.97 34.10
N GLN A 485 6.09 7.02 33.57
CA GLN A 485 5.28 8.24 33.51
C GLN A 485 3.90 8.00 34.10
N PHE A 486 3.46 8.90 34.97
CA PHE A 486 2.09 8.90 35.48
C PHE A 486 1.19 9.62 34.49
N PHE A 487 0.20 8.92 33.94
CA PHE A 487 -0.69 9.52 32.94
C PHE A 487 -1.76 10.42 33.56
N GLY A 488 -1.95 10.43 34.88
CA GLY A 488 -2.89 11.38 35.52
C GLY A 488 -2.40 12.82 35.60
N ASP A 489 -1.09 13.07 35.54
CA ASP A 489 -0.52 14.43 35.59
C ASP A 489 0.74 14.65 34.71
N GLY A 490 1.20 13.60 34.01
CA GLY A 490 2.36 13.63 33.13
C GLY A 490 3.70 13.50 33.85
N HIS A 491 3.73 13.35 35.17
CA HIS A 491 4.99 13.31 35.92
C HIS A 491 5.82 12.06 35.57
N GLN A 492 7.11 12.27 35.27
CA GLN A 492 8.07 11.19 35.01
C GLN A 492 9.02 10.98 36.20
N SER A 493 9.19 9.72 36.60
CA SER A 493 10.06 9.33 37.71
C SER A 493 10.67 7.93 37.53
N GLY A 494 11.79 7.69 38.21
CA GLY A 494 12.47 6.40 38.26
C GLY A 494 11.87 5.46 39.32
N HIS A 495 11.56 4.22 38.95
CA HIS A 495 11.02 3.19 39.85
C HIS A 495 11.76 1.86 39.69
N GLN A 496 11.68 1.00 40.72
CA GLN A 496 12.33 -0.32 40.70
C GLN A 496 11.62 -1.27 39.74
N GLY A 497 12.40 -1.99 38.92
CA GLY A 497 11.86 -2.73 37.79
C GLY A 497 11.30 -4.14 38.05
N GLY A 498 11.40 -4.71 39.26
CA GLY A 498 10.98 -6.12 39.44
C GLY A 498 11.08 -6.75 40.83
N LEU A 499 11.14 -5.96 41.92
CA LEU A 499 11.29 -6.49 43.29
C LEU A 499 10.03 -6.40 44.15
N ASN A 500 9.12 -5.48 43.85
CA ASN A 500 7.92 -5.24 44.63
C ASN A 500 6.69 -5.19 43.71
N PRO A 501 5.62 -5.97 43.96
CA PRO A 501 4.35 -5.82 43.27
C PRO A 501 3.77 -4.39 43.30
N ASP A 502 4.08 -3.60 44.34
CA ASP A 502 3.67 -2.19 44.41
C ASP A 502 4.39 -1.31 43.36
N ASP A 503 5.48 -1.81 42.77
CA ASP A 503 6.24 -1.15 41.71
C ASP A 503 5.83 -1.60 40.31
N GLU A 504 4.82 -2.46 40.18
CA GLU A 504 4.31 -2.87 38.87
C GLU A 504 3.46 -1.78 38.21
N ARG A 505 3.51 -1.73 36.88
CA ARG A 505 2.98 -0.61 36.08
C ARG A 505 2.22 -1.10 34.85
N MET A 506 1.56 -0.16 34.19
CA MET A 506 0.91 -0.39 32.90
C MET A 506 1.97 -0.50 31.79
N VAL A 507 1.67 -1.29 30.78
CA VAL A 507 2.52 -1.51 29.61
C VAL A 507 1.67 -1.39 28.36
N ARG A 508 2.05 -0.44 27.49
CA ARG A 508 1.47 -0.26 26.18
C ARG A 508 2.58 -0.32 25.14
N ALA A 509 2.51 -1.33 24.27
CA ALA A 509 3.48 -1.46 23.20
C ALA A 509 3.31 -0.34 22.17
N VAL A 510 4.40 -0.01 21.48
CA VAL A 510 4.42 0.89 20.32
C VAL A 510 5.17 0.22 19.18
N ARG A 511 5.00 0.73 17.96
CA ARG A 511 5.77 0.32 16.79
C ARG A 511 6.16 1.52 15.94
N ALA A 512 7.26 1.39 15.21
CA ALA A 512 7.73 2.38 14.26
C ALA A 512 7.42 1.91 12.84
N PHE A 513 7.00 2.81 11.96
CA PHE A 513 6.67 2.47 10.57
C PHE A 513 6.79 3.65 9.60
#